data_AF-A0A7C3XN17-F1
#
_entry.id   AF-A0A7C3XN17-F1
#
_cell.length_a   1.000
_cell.length_b   1.000
_cell.length_c   1.000
_cell.angle_alpha   90.00
_cell.angle_beta   90.00
_cell.angle_gamma   90.00
#
_symmetry.space_group_name_H-M   'P 1'
#
loop_
_entity.id
_entity.type
_entity.pdbx_description
1 polymer ?
#
loop_
_entity_poly.entity_id
_entity_poly.type
_entity_poly.pdbx_seq_one_letter_code
_entity_poly.pdbx_strand_id
1 'polypeptide(L)'
;FKYKCYTNNPISERVRKKYNIHLYDLYLNDMINMGSKTGYLVDLSPATANKLRETKLFDSIIPINHDELDQSQLLFPFARKTQHWTNDNYGPLWVPKAGATIKLDSNMVEMYGQTIMNYEGDKTVEQAGDKLKIDGKLVSEYTFKQDYYFMMGDNRHNSSDCRVWGFVPEDHIVGKAWMIWLSLDSELSFPERIRWNRSFKMIK
;
A
#
# COMPACT_ATOMS: atom_id res chain seq x y z
N PHE A 1 -13.60 1.25 -7.01
CA PHE A 1 -13.73 -0.21 -7.21
C PHE A 1 -12.33 -0.77 -7.40
N LYS A 2 -12.03 -1.92 -6.82
CA LYS A 2 -10.69 -2.55 -6.96
C LYS A 2 -10.68 -3.52 -8.12
N TYR A 3 -9.59 -3.51 -8.89
CA TYR A 3 -9.39 -4.41 -10.02
C TYR A 3 -8.00 -5.03 -9.95
N LYS A 4 -7.89 -6.33 -10.24
CA LYS A 4 -6.62 -6.99 -10.56
C LYS A 4 -6.32 -6.75 -12.03
N CYS A 5 -5.24 -6.05 -12.33
CA CYS A 5 -4.81 -5.70 -13.67
C CYS A 5 -3.49 -6.39 -13.99
N TYR A 6 -3.41 -7.16 -15.06
CA TYR A 6 -2.21 -7.92 -15.41
C TYR A 6 -1.69 -7.53 -16.78
N THR A 7 -0.37 -7.49 -16.92
CA THR A 7 0.30 -7.13 -18.17
C THR A 7 1.66 -7.79 -18.27
N ASN A 8 2.12 -8.09 -19.47
CA ASN A 8 3.46 -8.61 -19.70
C ASN A 8 4.57 -7.56 -19.46
N ASN A 9 4.23 -6.27 -19.54
CA ASN A 9 5.21 -5.18 -19.43
C ASN A 9 4.83 -4.22 -18.30
N PRO A 10 5.78 -3.80 -17.45
CA PRO A 10 5.50 -2.82 -16.42
C PRO A 10 4.92 -1.51 -16.99
N ILE A 11 3.97 -0.91 -16.28
CA ILE A 11 3.31 0.32 -16.73
C ILE A 11 4.12 1.56 -16.34
N SER A 12 4.45 2.37 -17.34
CA SER A 12 5.20 3.62 -17.13
C SER A 12 4.43 4.65 -16.30
N GLU A 13 5.15 5.52 -15.59
CA GLU A 13 4.59 6.62 -14.81
C GLU A 13 3.71 7.55 -15.65
N ARG A 14 4.09 7.81 -16.90
CA ARG A 14 3.30 8.61 -17.86
C ARG A 14 1.90 8.03 -18.07
N VAL A 15 1.80 6.71 -18.19
CA VAL A 15 0.53 6.01 -18.36
C VAL A 15 -0.29 6.09 -17.08
N ARG A 16 0.36 5.92 -15.91
CA ARG A 16 -0.32 6.04 -14.61
C ARG A 16 -0.98 7.41 -14.44
N LYS A 17 -0.25 8.49 -14.72
CA LYS A 17 -0.76 9.87 -14.65
C LYS A 17 -1.90 10.12 -15.64
N LYS A 18 -1.76 9.65 -16.89
CA LYS A 18 -2.78 9.84 -17.95
C LYS A 18 -4.15 9.24 -17.57
N TYR A 19 -4.15 8.08 -16.90
CA TYR A 19 -5.39 7.36 -16.54
C TYR A 19 -5.74 7.46 -15.06
N ASN A 20 -5.04 8.32 -14.29
CA ASN A 20 -5.21 8.47 -12.85
C ASN A 20 -5.17 7.13 -12.08
N ILE A 21 -4.18 6.29 -12.43
CA ILE A 21 -4.00 4.94 -11.89
C ILE A 21 -3.12 5.02 -10.63
N HIS A 22 -3.73 4.75 -9.49
CA HIS A 22 -3.01 4.44 -8.25
C HIS A 22 -2.69 2.95 -8.24
N LEU A 23 -1.39 2.63 -8.18
CA LEU A 23 -0.91 1.25 -8.15
C LEU A 23 -0.69 0.82 -6.71
N TYR A 24 -1.21 -0.35 -6.41
CA TYR A 24 -0.70 -1.22 -5.37
C TYR A 24 -0.23 -2.48 -6.09
N ASP A 25 0.88 -3.08 -5.67
CA ASP A 25 1.34 -4.30 -6.32
C ASP A 25 0.35 -5.45 -6.04
N LEU A 26 0.08 -6.30 -7.03
CA LEU A 26 -0.68 -7.53 -6.76
C LEU A 26 0.18 -8.50 -5.94
N TYR A 27 -0.53 -9.34 -5.19
CA TYR A 27 0.07 -10.42 -4.43
C TYR A 27 0.91 -11.34 -5.32
N LEU A 28 2.04 -11.85 -4.79
CA LEU A 28 2.86 -12.83 -5.50
C LEU A 28 2.05 -14.05 -5.99
N ASN A 29 1.05 -14.52 -5.23
CA ASN A 29 0.14 -15.60 -5.68
C ASN A 29 -0.69 -15.21 -6.90
N ASP A 30 -1.12 -13.96 -7.00
CA ASP A 30 -1.84 -13.47 -8.17
C ASP A 30 -0.92 -13.43 -9.39
N MET A 31 0.36 -13.10 -9.19
CA MET A 31 1.39 -13.19 -10.23
C MET A 31 1.70 -14.66 -10.60
N ILE A 32 1.87 -15.56 -9.62
CA ILE A 32 2.10 -17.00 -9.82
C ILE A 32 0.96 -17.63 -10.62
N ASN A 33 -0.30 -17.32 -10.27
CA ASN A 33 -1.48 -17.79 -10.99
C ASN A 33 -1.58 -17.26 -12.43
N MET A 34 -0.89 -16.16 -12.75
CA MET A 34 -0.82 -15.58 -14.09
C MET A 34 0.54 -15.73 -14.78
N GLY A 35 1.46 -16.53 -14.22
CA GLY A 35 2.77 -16.79 -14.80
C GLY A 35 3.74 -15.60 -14.72
N SER A 36 4.50 -15.36 -15.78
CA SER A 36 5.52 -14.28 -15.85
C SER A 36 4.94 -12.86 -15.99
N LYS A 37 3.64 -12.68 -15.73
CA LYS A 37 2.94 -11.41 -15.89
C LYS A 37 3.10 -10.53 -14.67
N THR A 38 3.29 -9.23 -14.91
CA THR A 38 3.26 -8.22 -13.85
C THR A 38 1.82 -7.93 -13.47
N GLY A 39 1.52 -8.00 -12.17
CA GLY A 39 0.18 -7.80 -11.64
C GLY A 39 0.08 -6.52 -10.79
N TYR A 40 -1.00 -5.76 -10.99
CA TYR A 40 -1.30 -4.53 -10.26
C TYR A 40 -2.71 -4.53 -9.69
N LEU A 41 -2.84 -4.21 -8.41
CA LEU A 41 -4.09 -3.91 -7.77
C LEU A 41 -4.34 -2.43 -8.01
N VAL A 42 -5.42 -2.13 -8.72
CA VAL A 42 -5.71 -0.76 -9.16
C VAL A 42 -7.06 -0.33 -8.64
N ASP A 43 -7.09 0.85 -8.03
CA ASP A 43 -8.34 1.55 -7.74
C ASP A 43 -8.82 2.27 -9.01
N LEU A 44 -9.90 1.78 -9.62
CA LEU A 44 -10.51 2.35 -10.82
C LEU A 44 -12.00 2.65 -10.61
N SER A 45 -12.51 3.64 -11.33
CA SER A 45 -13.96 3.72 -11.58
C SER A 45 -14.35 2.72 -12.69
N PRO A 46 -15.59 2.22 -12.72
CA PRO A 46 -16.02 1.26 -13.75
C PRO A 46 -15.88 1.84 -15.17
N ALA A 47 -16.13 3.14 -15.33
CA ALA A 47 -15.91 3.86 -16.58
C ALA A 47 -14.43 3.87 -17.00
N THR A 48 -13.51 4.04 -16.06
CA THR A 48 -12.06 4.02 -16.35
C THR A 48 -11.58 2.61 -16.68
N ALA A 49 -12.07 1.60 -15.95
CA ALA A 49 -11.77 0.20 -16.24
C ALA A 49 -12.23 -0.19 -17.66
N ASN A 50 -13.42 0.22 -18.08
CA ASN A 50 -13.90 -0.03 -19.44
C ASN A 50 -13.03 0.64 -20.50
N LYS A 51 -12.68 1.92 -20.31
CA LYS A 51 -11.72 2.60 -21.21
C LYS A 51 -10.38 1.89 -21.27
N LEU A 52 -9.86 1.39 -20.14
CA LEU A 52 -8.58 0.70 -20.10
C LEU A 52 -8.61 -0.65 -20.83
N ARG A 53 -9.74 -1.38 -20.80
CA ARG A 53 -9.91 -2.62 -21.58
C ARG A 53 -9.75 -2.40 -23.08
N GLU A 54 -10.14 -1.23 -23.58
CA GLU A 54 -10.01 -0.86 -25.00
C GLU A 54 -8.56 -0.55 -25.41
N THR A 55 -7.71 -0.13 -24.46
CA THR A 55 -6.33 0.31 -24.74
C THR A 55 -5.32 -0.83 -24.94
N LYS A 56 -5.69 -2.08 -24.61
CA LYS A 56 -4.80 -3.24 -24.53
C LYS A 56 -3.57 -3.02 -23.64
N LEU A 57 -3.61 -2.04 -22.74
CA LEU A 57 -2.54 -1.76 -21.78
C LEU A 57 -2.36 -2.91 -20.79
N PHE A 58 -3.47 -3.51 -20.39
CA PHE A 58 -3.53 -4.69 -19.56
C PHE A 58 -4.08 -5.85 -20.38
N ASP A 59 -3.46 -7.01 -20.24
CA ASP A 59 -3.94 -8.27 -20.81
C ASP A 59 -5.24 -8.71 -20.14
N SER A 60 -5.42 -8.38 -18.86
CA SER A 60 -6.60 -8.72 -18.07
C SER A 60 -6.90 -7.64 -17.04
N ILE A 61 -8.19 -7.30 -16.88
CA ILE A 61 -8.72 -6.35 -15.88
C ILE A 61 -9.92 -7.01 -15.21
N ILE A 62 -9.69 -7.59 -14.04
CA ILE A 62 -10.64 -8.42 -13.29
C ILE A 62 -11.20 -7.58 -12.13
N PRO A 63 -12.52 -7.30 -12.08
CA PRO A 63 -13.11 -6.66 -10.91
C PRO A 63 -12.97 -7.58 -9.70
N ILE A 64 -12.70 -6.99 -8.54
CA ILE A 64 -12.65 -7.74 -7.29
C ILE A 64 -13.94 -7.48 -6.53
N ASN A 65 -14.70 -8.55 -6.26
CA ASN A 65 -15.81 -8.49 -5.33
C ASN A 65 -15.25 -8.35 -3.91
N HIS A 66 -15.84 -7.46 -3.10
CA HIS A 66 -15.39 -7.21 -1.74
C HIS A 66 -15.37 -8.48 -0.87
N ASP A 67 -16.21 -9.46 -1.19
CA ASP A 67 -16.34 -10.73 -0.47
C ASP A 67 -15.30 -11.80 -0.88
N GLU A 68 -14.63 -11.63 -2.03
CA GLU A 68 -13.60 -12.56 -2.52
C GLU A 68 -12.18 -12.23 -2.02
N LEU A 69 -12.01 -11.06 -1.43
CA LEU A 69 -10.77 -10.70 -0.74
C LEU A 69 -10.86 -11.19 0.69
N ASP A 70 -10.26 -12.34 0.97
CA ASP A 70 -9.88 -12.69 2.32
C ASP A 70 -8.99 -11.56 2.86
N GLN A 71 -9.56 -10.69 3.70
CA GLN A 71 -8.88 -9.50 4.20
C GLN A 71 -7.63 -9.85 4.99
N SER A 72 -7.53 -11.08 5.53
CA SER A 72 -6.32 -11.56 6.21
C SER A 72 -5.14 -11.74 5.25
N GLN A 73 -5.40 -12.00 3.97
CA GLN A 73 -4.37 -12.15 2.93
C GLN A 73 -3.85 -10.81 2.39
N LEU A 74 -4.51 -9.70 2.75
CA LEU A 74 -4.12 -8.36 2.32
C LEU A 74 -3.28 -7.64 3.37
N LEU A 75 -2.95 -8.32 4.47
CA LEU A 75 -2.23 -7.69 5.57
C LEU A 75 -0.74 -7.59 5.24
N PHE A 76 -0.23 -6.37 5.36
CA PHE A 76 1.19 -6.09 5.44
C PHE A 76 1.75 -6.61 6.78
N PRO A 77 3.03 -6.95 6.87
CA PRO A 77 3.83 -7.38 5.74
C PRO A 77 3.26 -8.68 5.17
N PHE A 78 3.49 -8.95 3.89
CA PHE A 78 2.91 -10.12 3.21
C PHE A 78 3.58 -11.46 3.63
N ALA A 79 3.98 -11.58 4.91
CA ALA A 79 4.70 -12.66 5.56
C ALA A 79 3.78 -13.86 5.86
N ARG A 80 3.41 -14.58 4.80
CA ARG A 80 2.32 -15.57 4.80
C ARG A 80 2.68 -16.88 5.48
N LYS A 81 3.97 -17.21 5.61
CA LYS A 81 4.37 -18.49 6.23
C LYS A 81 4.34 -18.45 7.76
N THR A 82 4.32 -17.26 8.36
CA THR A 82 4.53 -17.09 9.81
C THR A 82 3.43 -16.30 10.50
N GLN A 83 2.50 -15.69 9.77
CA GLN A 83 1.47 -14.81 10.36
C GLN A 83 0.07 -15.42 10.37
N HIS A 84 -0.53 -15.45 11.56
CA HIS A 84 -1.95 -15.71 11.80
C HIS A 84 -2.68 -14.38 12.06
N TRP A 85 -2.21 -13.29 11.43
CA TRP A 85 -2.70 -11.95 11.70
C TRP A 85 -4.05 -11.72 11.03
N THR A 86 -4.90 -10.98 11.72
CA THR A 86 -6.17 -10.53 11.18
C THR A 86 -6.28 -9.02 11.32
N ASN A 87 -7.31 -8.43 10.72
CA ASN A 87 -7.57 -7.01 10.86
C ASN A 87 -7.82 -6.60 12.33
N ASP A 88 -8.30 -7.55 13.13
CA ASP A 88 -8.60 -7.40 14.56
C ASP A 88 -7.44 -7.81 15.48
N ASN A 89 -6.59 -8.73 15.02
CA ASN A 89 -5.44 -9.24 15.75
C ASN A 89 -4.18 -9.15 14.88
N TYR A 90 -3.62 -7.94 14.82
CA TYR A 90 -2.48 -7.59 13.97
C TYR A 90 -1.20 -7.48 14.80
N GLY A 91 -0.11 -8.06 14.29
CA GLY A 91 1.20 -7.95 14.93
C GLY A 91 1.56 -9.14 15.83
N PRO A 92 2.76 -9.10 16.45
CA PRO A 92 3.62 -7.93 16.59
C PRO A 92 4.44 -7.59 15.34
N LEU A 93 4.49 -6.30 15.00
CA LEU A 93 5.31 -5.76 13.91
C LEU A 93 6.30 -4.73 14.45
N TRP A 94 7.57 -4.89 14.13
CA TRP A 94 8.59 -3.89 14.44
C TRP A 94 8.61 -2.80 13.38
N VAL A 95 8.64 -1.54 13.81
CA VAL A 95 8.68 -0.39 12.90
C VAL A 95 10.13 0.06 12.74
N PRO A 96 10.66 0.14 11.50
CA PRO A 96 12.02 0.59 11.26
C PRO A 96 12.26 2.03 11.71
N LYS A 97 13.50 2.33 12.06
CA LYS A 97 13.98 3.68 12.37
C LYS A 97 15.33 3.93 11.70
N ALA A 98 15.67 5.19 11.48
CA ALA A 98 16.95 5.58 10.89
C ALA A 98 18.12 5.01 11.69
N GLY A 99 19.11 4.46 10.97
CA GLY A 99 20.30 3.83 11.52
C GLY A 99 20.10 2.45 12.13
N ALA A 100 18.87 1.90 12.15
CA ALA A 100 18.66 0.53 12.58
C ALA A 100 19.10 -0.47 11.51
N THR A 101 19.79 -1.54 11.91
CA THR A 101 20.25 -2.60 11.00
C THR A 101 19.49 -3.89 11.25
N ILE A 102 19.02 -4.54 10.19
CA ILE A 102 18.42 -5.87 10.23
C ILE A 102 19.27 -6.86 9.44
N LYS A 103 19.29 -8.12 9.89
CA LYS A 103 19.79 -9.23 9.07
C LYS A 103 18.73 -9.62 8.07
N LEU A 104 19.11 -9.80 6.81
CA LEU A 104 18.22 -10.18 5.72
C LEU A 104 18.22 -11.70 5.54
N ASP A 105 17.48 -12.39 6.41
CA ASP A 105 17.04 -13.76 6.15
C ASP A 105 15.74 -13.77 5.34
N SER A 106 15.29 -14.97 4.93
CA SER A 106 14.08 -15.12 4.13
C SER A 106 12.85 -14.45 4.75
N ASN A 107 12.70 -14.47 6.08
CA ASN A 107 11.53 -13.88 6.76
C ASN A 107 11.65 -12.36 6.79
N MET A 108 12.84 -11.81 7.05
CA MET A 108 13.07 -10.37 7.05
C MET A 108 12.96 -9.76 5.64
N VAL A 109 13.37 -10.49 4.61
CA VAL A 109 13.15 -10.09 3.21
C VAL A 109 11.65 -10.10 2.89
N GLU A 110 10.90 -11.11 3.34
CA GLU A 110 9.44 -11.16 3.19
C GLU A 110 8.75 -10.01 3.94
N MET A 111 9.26 -9.62 5.11
CA MET A 111 8.68 -8.56 5.94
C MET A 111 9.03 -7.13 5.48
N TYR A 112 10.28 -6.87 5.14
CA TYR A 112 10.80 -5.51 4.97
C TYR A 112 11.34 -5.24 3.57
N GLY A 113 11.48 -6.26 2.71
CA GLY A 113 12.05 -6.10 1.37
C GLY A 113 11.31 -5.06 0.52
N GLN A 114 9.97 -5.08 0.55
CA GLN A 114 9.17 -4.07 -0.17
C GLN A 114 9.40 -2.65 0.36
N THR A 115 9.55 -2.50 1.68
CA THR A 115 9.80 -1.19 2.30
C THR A 115 11.14 -0.63 1.83
N ILE A 116 12.17 -1.47 1.82
CA ILE A 116 13.51 -1.12 1.36
C ILE A 116 13.48 -0.75 -0.13
N MET A 117 12.86 -1.59 -0.97
CA MET A 117 12.76 -1.37 -2.42
C MET A 117 12.03 -0.07 -2.76
N ASN A 118 10.95 0.25 -2.05
CA ASN A 118 10.08 1.36 -2.41
C ASN A 118 10.57 2.72 -1.91
N TYR A 119 11.24 2.76 -0.75
CA TYR A 119 11.38 4.02 0.00
C TYR A 119 12.82 4.41 0.32
N GLU A 120 13.80 3.51 0.27
CA GLU A 120 15.16 3.83 0.71
C GLU A 120 16.07 4.43 -0.39
N GLY A 121 15.51 4.62 -1.59
CA GLY A 121 16.16 5.37 -2.67
C GLY A 121 17.42 4.72 -3.25
N ASP A 122 17.69 3.45 -2.95
CA ASP A 122 18.78 2.68 -3.56
C ASP A 122 18.45 2.38 -5.03
N LYS A 123 19.40 2.65 -5.93
CA LYS A 123 19.13 2.76 -7.37
C LYS A 123 18.68 1.45 -8.02
N THR A 124 19.06 0.30 -7.48
CA THR A 124 18.58 -1.02 -7.93
C THR A 124 18.50 -2.00 -6.76
N VAL A 125 17.41 -1.94 -5.99
CA VAL A 125 17.04 -3.02 -5.07
C VAL A 125 16.18 -4.02 -5.82
N GLU A 126 16.64 -5.26 -5.90
CA GLU A 126 15.93 -6.35 -6.58
C GLU A 126 15.76 -7.53 -5.63
N GLN A 127 14.57 -8.13 -5.60
CA GLN A 127 14.37 -9.40 -4.92
C GLN A 127 14.82 -10.56 -5.80
N ALA A 128 15.74 -11.37 -5.29
CA ALA A 128 16.26 -12.57 -5.93
C ALA A 128 15.88 -13.81 -5.09
N GLY A 129 14.59 -14.18 -5.14
CA GLY A 129 14.03 -15.24 -4.31
C GLY A 129 13.89 -14.80 -2.85
N ASP A 130 14.58 -15.48 -1.94
CA ASP A 130 14.59 -15.21 -0.51
C ASP A 130 15.64 -14.17 -0.07
N LYS A 131 16.32 -13.54 -1.03
CA LYS A 131 17.39 -12.56 -0.81
C LYS A 131 17.11 -11.25 -1.54
N LEU A 132 17.76 -10.20 -1.07
CA LEU A 132 17.81 -8.92 -1.78
C LEU A 132 19.17 -8.73 -2.44
N LYS A 133 19.14 -8.12 -3.62
CA LYS A 133 20.31 -7.56 -4.28
C LYS A 133 20.21 -6.05 -4.24
N ILE A 134 21.31 -5.38 -3.93
CA ILE A 134 21.44 -3.94 -4.00
C ILE A 134 22.63 -3.65 -4.90
N ASP A 135 22.40 -2.88 -5.96
CA ASP A 135 23.40 -2.62 -7.00
C ASP A 135 24.00 -3.92 -7.59
N GLY A 136 23.12 -4.92 -7.78
CA GLY A 136 23.48 -6.24 -8.32
C GLY A 136 24.20 -7.18 -7.35
N LYS A 137 24.53 -6.75 -6.13
CA LYS A 137 25.21 -7.57 -5.12
C LYS A 137 24.22 -8.11 -4.11
N LEU A 138 24.31 -9.41 -3.80
CA LEU A 138 23.55 -10.01 -2.71
C LEU A 138 23.97 -9.38 -1.38
N VAL A 139 23.00 -8.92 -0.61
CA VAL A 139 23.19 -8.34 0.72
C VAL A 139 22.64 -9.29 1.78
N SER A 140 23.29 -9.33 2.95
CA SER A 140 22.88 -10.16 4.10
C SER A 140 22.39 -9.33 5.28
N GLU A 141 22.52 -8.01 5.19
CA GLU A 141 22.03 -7.05 6.16
C GLU A 141 21.63 -5.76 5.45
N TYR A 142 20.79 -4.97 6.10
CA TYR A 142 20.36 -3.67 5.62
C TYR A 142 20.27 -2.67 6.77
N THR A 143 20.71 -1.44 6.54
CA THR A 143 20.60 -0.34 7.50
C THR A 143 19.64 0.71 6.95
N PHE A 144 18.54 0.95 7.66
CA PHE A 144 17.54 1.94 7.28
C PHE A 144 18.10 3.36 7.38
N LYS A 145 17.77 4.21 6.41
CA LYS A 145 18.29 5.57 6.26
C LYS A 145 17.35 6.65 6.80
N GLN A 146 16.09 6.31 7.00
CA GLN A 146 15.07 7.22 7.52
C GLN A 146 14.15 6.54 8.53
N ASP A 147 13.38 7.36 9.24
CA ASP A 147 12.35 6.87 10.14
C ASP A 147 11.10 6.42 9.38
N TYR A 148 10.42 5.44 9.95
CA TYR A 148 9.17 4.91 9.43
C TYR A 148 8.07 4.97 10.47
N TYR A 149 6.84 5.09 9.97
CA TYR A 149 5.65 5.23 10.79
C TYR A 149 4.64 4.16 10.40
N PHE A 150 4.00 3.58 11.41
CA PHE A 150 2.83 2.73 11.23
C PHE A 150 1.59 3.53 11.64
N MET A 151 0.77 3.86 10.65
CA MET A 151 -0.48 4.60 10.82
C MET A 151 -1.68 3.65 10.76
N MET A 152 -2.66 3.91 11.62
CA MET A 152 -3.93 3.19 11.63
C MET A 152 -5.07 4.20 11.72
N GLY A 153 -6.15 3.96 11.00
CA GLY A 153 -7.35 4.79 11.08
C GLY A 153 -8.23 4.38 12.25
N ASP A 154 -8.85 5.37 12.91
CA ASP A 154 -9.76 5.15 14.05
C ASP A 154 -10.95 4.25 13.68
N ASN A 155 -11.47 4.38 12.45
CA ASN A 155 -12.52 3.51 11.92
C ASN A 155 -11.90 2.23 11.32
N ARG A 156 -11.44 1.33 12.19
CA ARG A 156 -10.57 0.19 11.80
C ARG A 156 -11.10 -0.66 10.65
N HIS A 157 -12.39 -1.01 10.65
CA HIS A 157 -12.97 -1.87 9.61
C HIS A 157 -13.18 -1.15 8.28
N ASN A 158 -13.14 0.18 8.27
CA ASN A 158 -13.33 1.01 7.10
C ASN A 158 -12.13 1.93 6.85
N SER A 159 -10.94 1.45 7.21
CA SER A 159 -9.68 2.16 7.05
C SER A 159 -8.76 1.35 6.16
N SER A 160 -8.34 1.97 5.05
CA SER A 160 -7.20 1.48 4.29
C SER A 160 -5.96 2.16 4.86
N ASP A 161 -5.28 1.49 5.78
CA ASP A 161 -4.12 2.02 6.51
C ASP A 161 -2.89 1.11 6.39
N CYS A 162 -1.85 1.33 7.21
CA CYS A 162 -0.58 0.61 7.10
C CYS A 162 -0.73 -0.91 7.23
N ARG A 163 -1.83 -1.40 7.82
CA ARG A 163 -2.16 -2.83 7.80
C ARG A 163 -2.31 -3.38 6.39
N VAL A 164 -2.64 -2.55 5.40
CA VAL A 164 -2.86 -2.96 4.00
C VAL A 164 -1.70 -2.54 3.09
N TRP A 165 -1.25 -1.28 3.20
CA TRP A 165 -0.28 -0.70 2.25
C TRP A 165 1.14 -0.51 2.81
N GLY A 166 1.40 -0.90 4.06
CA GLY A 166 2.74 -0.88 4.66
C GLY A 166 3.13 0.43 5.33
N PHE A 167 4.41 0.58 5.66
CA PHE A 167 4.90 1.75 6.41
C PHE A 167 4.86 3.06 5.62
N VAL A 168 4.73 4.18 6.34
CA VAL A 168 4.94 5.53 5.81
C VAL A 168 6.37 5.98 6.14
N PRO A 169 7.23 6.26 5.15
CA PRO A 169 8.53 6.88 5.42
C PRO A 169 8.38 8.33 5.90
N GLU A 170 9.33 8.81 6.68
CA GLU A 170 9.30 10.16 7.28
C GLU A 170 9.15 11.29 6.26
N ASP A 171 9.80 11.16 5.09
CA ASP A 171 9.74 12.14 4.01
C ASP A 171 8.35 12.28 3.36
N HIS A 172 7.43 11.36 3.64
CA HIS A 172 6.03 11.42 3.20
C HIS A 172 5.11 12.09 4.24
N ILE A 173 5.63 12.49 5.40
CA ILE A 173 4.88 13.17 6.45
C ILE A 173 4.84 14.68 6.17
N VAL A 174 3.65 15.19 5.82
CA VAL A 174 3.45 16.63 5.57
C VAL A 174 3.28 17.43 6.87
N GLY A 175 2.68 16.85 7.90
CA GLY A 175 2.49 17.51 9.20
C GLY A 175 1.40 16.90 10.07
N LYS A 176 1.10 17.58 11.18
CA LYS A 176 0.08 17.15 12.16
C LYS A 176 -1.22 17.94 11.99
N ALA A 177 -2.34 17.23 11.86
CA ALA A 177 -3.66 17.84 11.98
C ALA A 177 -3.90 18.31 13.42
N TRP A 178 -4.16 19.60 13.62
CA TRP A 178 -4.25 20.21 14.96
C TRP A 178 -5.59 20.88 15.25
N MET A 179 -6.43 21.15 14.24
CA MET A 179 -7.74 21.77 14.42
C MET A 179 -8.72 21.39 13.31
N ILE A 180 -9.99 21.21 13.69
CA ILE A 180 -11.11 21.13 12.76
C ILE A 180 -11.62 22.55 12.52
N TRP A 181 -11.27 23.17 11.40
CA TRP A 181 -11.72 24.55 11.13
C TRP A 181 -13.21 24.63 10.78
N LEU A 182 -13.73 23.63 10.05
CA LEU A 182 -15.13 23.55 9.62
C LEU A 182 -15.61 22.10 9.59
N SER A 183 -16.84 21.87 10.04
CA SER A 183 -17.54 20.60 9.88
C SER A 183 -18.94 20.83 9.31
N LEU A 184 -19.25 20.19 8.18
CA LEU A 184 -20.54 20.29 7.51
C LEU A 184 -21.27 18.94 7.53
N ASP A 185 -22.60 19.01 7.61
CA ASP A 185 -23.51 17.94 7.24
C ASP A 185 -23.84 18.05 5.75
N SER A 186 -23.86 16.91 5.04
CA SER A 186 -24.24 16.86 3.63
C SER A 186 -25.75 16.85 3.44
N GLU A 187 -26.51 16.37 4.44
CA GLU A 187 -27.95 16.15 4.33
C GLU A 187 -28.79 17.38 4.68
N LEU A 188 -28.17 18.41 5.25
CA LEU A 188 -28.84 19.61 5.71
C LEU A 188 -28.53 20.82 4.81
N SER A 189 -29.44 21.78 4.80
CA SER A 189 -29.25 23.07 4.13
C SER A 189 -28.54 24.06 5.03
N PHE A 190 -27.98 25.12 4.43
CA PHE A 190 -27.46 26.25 5.22
C PHE A 190 -28.63 26.97 5.92
N PRO A 191 -28.49 27.40 7.20
CA PRO A 191 -27.29 27.32 8.05
C PRO A 191 -27.18 26.06 8.92
N GLU A 192 -28.22 25.23 8.99
CA GLU A 192 -28.34 24.07 9.88
C GLU A 192 -27.26 23.00 9.64
N ARG A 193 -26.71 22.94 8.44
CA ARG A 193 -25.63 22.03 8.09
C ARG A 193 -24.32 22.24 8.84
N ILE A 194 -24.11 23.39 9.50
CA ILE A 194 -22.85 23.65 10.19
C ILE A 194 -22.87 22.96 11.57
N ARG A 195 -21.95 22.01 11.77
CA ARG A 195 -21.79 21.31 13.05
C ARG A 195 -20.89 22.12 14.00
N TRP A 196 -21.46 23.16 14.60
CA TRP A 196 -20.74 24.11 15.47
C TRP A 196 -20.00 23.45 16.65
N ASN A 197 -20.53 22.35 17.17
CA ASN A 197 -19.88 21.57 18.23
C ASN A 197 -18.57 20.87 17.81
N ARG A 198 -18.30 20.79 16.50
CA ARG A 198 -17.08 20.21 15.93
C ARG A 198 -16.15 21.26 15.31
N SER A 199 -16.69 22.35 14.79
CA SER A 199 -15.91 23.45 14.23
C SER A 199 -15.07 24.15 15.31
N PHE A 200 -13.88 24.60 14.93
CA PHE A 200 -12.84 25.19 15.79
C PHE A 200 -12.39 24.31 16.96
N LYS A 201 -12.65 23.00 16.90
CA LYS A 201 -12.18 22.06 17.91
C LYS A 201 -10.73 21.68 17.63
N MET A 202 -9.88 21.86 18.64
CA MET A 202 -8.50 21.38 18.62
C MET A 202 -8.47 19.85 18.66
N ILE A 203 -7.58 19.25 17.86
CA ILE A 203 -7.32 17.81 17.87
C ILE A 203 -6.31 17.55 18.99
N LYS A 204 -6.68 16.68 19.93
CA LYS A 204 -5.80 16.28 21.04
C LYS A 204 -4.80 15.23 20.56
#